data_AF-A0A317XLD9-F1
#
_entry.id   AF-A0A317XLD9-F1
#
_cell.length_a   1.000
_cell.length_b   1.000
_cell.length_c   1.000
_cell.angle_alpha   90.00
_cell.angle_beta   90.00
_cell.angle_gamma   90.00
#
_symmetry.space_group_name_H-M   'P 1'
#
loop_
_entity.id
_entity.type
_entity.pdbx_description
1 polymer ?
#
loop_
_entity_poly.entity_id
_entity_poly.type
_entity_poly.pdbx_seq_one_letter_code
_entity_poly.pdbx_strand_id
1 'polypeptide(L)'
;GNFELGIYHSQGNSYLGFTKDTKGAHREEAVKLLDWARQHSKDFLLTTKTLLPDQWQHDMDSRKAPMEWLHRYFGNQTHLLCPWWTTTTFFDSFTGFPHTDPDHQPSFLFNFGAPCHLVLHDYNIKVHLDHLDIAIFNTNTVRHSTQAADNDNTERWAFSAFFRSGIYAEKGPSQLGEQLLGTVLDPNITTTRVRGANK
;
A
#
# COMPACT_ATOMS: atom_id res chain seq x y z
N GLY A 1 -19.10 -3.67 0.42
CA GLY A 1 -18.45 -2.78 -0.56
C GLY A 1 -16.96 -2.69 -0.31
N ASN A 2 -16.23 -2.25 -1.33
CA ASN A 2 -14.79 -1.96 -1.27
C ASN A 2 -14.57 -0.64 -2.04
N PHE A 3 -13.75 0.26 -1.49
CA PHE A 3 -13.26 1.43 -2.21
C PHE A 3 -11.81 1.75 -1.83
N GLU A 4 -11.07 2.35 -2.76
CA GLU A 4 -9.64 2.64 -2.62
C GLU A 4 -9.42 4.15 -2.55
N LEU A 5 -8.66 4.63 -1.57
CA LEU A 5 -8.34 6.05 -1.37
C LEU A 5 -6.83 6.31 -1.44
N GLY A 6 -6.45 7.54 -1.78
CA GLY A 6 -5.05 7.97 -1.86
C GLY A 6 -4.50 7.96 -3.28
N ILE A 7 -3.17 7.95 -3.40
CA ILE A 7 -2.46 7.93 -4.68
C ILE A 7 -2.12 6.49 -5.03
N TYR A 8 -2.54 6.08 -6.22
CA TYR A 8 -2.39 4.73 -6.73
C TYR A 8 -1.46 4.72 -7.94
N HIS A 9 -0.77 3.60 -8.11
CA HIS A 9 0.01 3.32 -9.31
C HIS A 9 -0.39 1.96 -9.87
N SER A 10 -0.82 1.92 -11.13
CA SER A 10 -1.33 0.69 -11.73
C SER A 10 -0.22 -0.35 -11.98
N GLN A 11 -0.61 -1.62 -11.95
CA GLN A 11 0.22 -2.69 -12.49
C GLN A 11 0.44 -2.43 -13.99
N GLY A 12 1.68 -2.59 -14.46
CA GLY A 12 2.06 -2.18 -15.82
C GLY A 12 2.35 -0.68 -15.97
N ASN A 13 2.30 0.09 -14.89
CA ASN A 13 2.70 1.49 -14.85
C ASN A 13 1.92 2.40 -15.80
N SER A 14 0.69 2.07 -16.18
CA SER A 14 -0.11 2.90 -17.09
C SER A 14 -0.71 4.15 -16.43
N TYR A 15 -0.77 4.18 -15.09
CA TYR A 15 -1.42 5.23 -14.33
C TYR A 15 -0.68 5.53 -13.03
N LEU A 16 -0.55 6.83 -12.73
CA LEU A 16 -0.15 7.36 -11.43
C LEU A 16 -1.08 8.53 -11.07
N GLY A 17 -1.76 8.44 -9.93
CA GLY A 17 -2.58 9.54 -9.44
C GLY A 17 -3.58 9.11 -8.39
N PHE A 18 -4.38 10.06 -7.91
CA PHE A 18 -5.45 9.78 -6.96
C PHE A 18 -6.42 8.73 -7.51
N THR A 19 -6.86 7.81 -6.67
CA THR A 19 -7.86 6.78 -7.06
C THR A 19 -9.15 7.41 -7.58
N LYS A 20 -9.96 6.62 -8.28
CA LYS A 20 -11.28 7.04 -8.73
C LYS A 20 -12.15 7.48 -7.54
N ASP A 21 -12.12 6.74 -6.44
CA ASP A 21 -12.97 7.03 -5.28
C ASP A 21 -12.52 8.29 -4.54
N THR A 22 -11.20 8.59 -4.49
CA THR A 22 -10.71 9.85 -3.93
C THR A 22 -11.20 11.08 -4.71
N LYS A 23 -11.32 10.96 -6.05
CA LYS A 23 -11.73 12.05 -6.95
C LYS A 23 -13.22 12.01 -7.31
N GLY A 24 -13.97 11.08 -6.73
CA GLY A 24 -15.35 10.79 -7.12
C GLY A 24 -16.36 11.84 -6.64
N ALA A 25 -17.64 11.50 -6.77
CA ALA A 25 -18.75 12.38 -6.37
C ALA A 25 -18.75 12.70 -4.86
N HIS A 26 -18.23 11.79 -4.03
CA HIS A 26 -18.12 11.93 -2.57
C HIS A 26 -16.70 12.35 -2.13
N ARG A 27 -16.06 13.23 -2.90
CA ARG A 27 -14.66 13.63 -2.69
C ARG A 27 -14.42 14.20 -1.28
N GLU A 28 -15.36 14.98 -0.74
CA GLU A 28 -15.18 15.60 0.56
C GLU A 28 -15.14 14.57 1.69
N GLU A 29 -16.06 13.60 1.67
CA GLU A 29 -16.10 12.48 2.59
C GLU A 29 -14.88 11.58 2.41
N ALA A 30 -14.49 11.30 1.16
CA ALA A 30 -13.31 10.50 0.84
C ALA A 30 -12.03 11.14 1.39
N VAL A 31 -11.86 12.46 1.26
CA VAL A 31 -10.71 13.19 1.81
C VAL A 31 -10.71 13.17 3.33
N LYS A 32 -11.87 13.35 3.98
CA LYS A 32 -12.01 13.24 5.45
C LYS A 32 -11.64 11.86 5.94
N LEU A 33 -12.10 10.81 5.27
CA LEU A 33 -11.80 9.42 5.64
C LEU A 33 -10.33 9.06 5.40
N LEU A 34 -9.74 9.54 4.30
CA LEU A 34 -8.32 9.38 4.02
C LEU A 34 -7.45 10.09 5.08
N ASP A 35 -7.83 11.30 5.48
CA ASP A 35 -7.13 12.02 6.54
C ASP A 35 -7.28 11.33 7.90
N TRP A 36 -8.47 10.81 8.22
CA TRP A 36 -8.68 9.97 9.40
C TRP A 36 -7.76 8.74 9.39
N ALA A 37 -7.67 8.02 8.27
CA ALA A 37 -6.81 6.84 8.13
C ALA A 37 -5.34 7.21 8.32
N ARG A 38 -4.91 8.36 7.77
CA ARG A 38 -3.57 8.91 7.91
C ARG A 38 -3.24 9.22 9.37
N GLN A 39 -4.13 9.91 10.08
CA GLN A 39 -3.95 10.25 11.49
C GLN A 39 -3.92 8.99 12.35
N HIS A 40 -4.89 8.09 12.18
CA HIS A 40 -4.96 6.81 12.88
C HIS A 40 -3.67 5.98 12.66
N SER A 41 -3.22 5.87 11.42
CA SER A 41 -1.97 5.18 11.11
C SER A 41 -0.76 5.81 11.82
N LYS A 42 -0.68 7.14 11.89
CA LYS A 42 0.42 7.83 12.57
C LYS A 42 0.46 7.50 14.06
N ASP A 43 -0.69 7.55 14.73
CA ASP A 43 -0.76 7.34 16.18
C ASP A 43 -0.31 5.92 16.57
N PHE A 44 -0.76 4.90 15.83
CA PHE A 44 -0.45 3.51 16.14
C PHE A 44 0.88 3.03 15.54
N LEU A 45 1.18 3.38 14.29
CA LEU A 45 2.40 2.89 13.63
C LEU A 45 3.67 3.58 14.12
N LEU A 46 3.61 4.82 14.64
CA LEU A 46 4.78 5.45 15.24
C LEU A 46 5.30 4.64 16.44
N THR A 47 4.38 4.15 17.27
CA THR A 47 4.69 3.35 18.45
C THR A 47 5.05 1.91 18.09
N THR A 48 4.29 1.29 17.18
CA THR A 48 4.56 -0.12 16.81
C THR A 48 5.79 -0.28 15.93
N LYS A 49 6.22 0.75 15.17
CA LYS A 49 7.42 0.68 14.33
C LYS A 49 8.64 0.20 15.11
N THR A 50 8.86 0.66 16.34
CA THR A 50 10.04 0.27 17.14
C THR A 50 10.00 -1.19 17.60
N LEU A 51 8.86 -1.86 17.48
CA LEU A 51 8.68 -3.28 17.80
C LEU A 51 8.78 -4.19 16.56
N LEU A 52 8.86 -3.60 15.36
CA LEU A 52 8.97 -4.36 14.12
C LEU A 52 10.39 -4.86 13.89
N PRO A 53 10.59 -5.92 13.10
CA PRO A 53 11.91 -6.32 12.63
C PRO A 53 12.68 -5.16 11.99
N ASP A 54 13.99 -5.08 12.20
CA ASP A 54 14.85 -3.99 11.71
C ASP A 54 14.68 -3.73 10.21
N GLN A 55 14.53 -4.81 9.41
CA GLN A 55 14.31 -4.69 7.98
C GLN A 55 13.03 -3.92 7.65
N TRP A 56 11.94 -4.16 8.38
CA TRP A 56 10.68 -3.44 8.16
C TRP A 56 10.76 -1.99 8.62
N GLN A 57 11.49 -1.72 9.71
CA GLN A 57 11.75 -0.35 10.13
C GLN A 57 12.52 0.43 9.05
N HIS A 58 13.55 -0.21 8.47
CA HIS A 58 14.31 0.35 7.37
C HIS A 58 13.45 0.57 6.12
N ASP A 59 12.64 -0.42 5.73
CA ASP A 59 11.72 -0.33 4.59
C ASP A 59 10.65 0.76 4.78
N MET A 60 10.25 1.03 6.03
CA MET A 60 9.34 2.13 6.35
C MET A 60 10.03 3.49 6.26
N ASP A 61 11.30 3.60 6.67
CA ASP A 61 12.07 4.85 6.60
C ASP A 61 12.52 5.20 5.18
N SER A 62 12.84 4.19 4.36
CA SER A 62 13.25 4.38 2.97
C SER A 62 12.15 4.99 2.10
N ARG A 63 10.88 4.91 2.52
CA ARG A 63 9.72 5.52 1.85
C ARG A 63 9.78 7.05 1.78
N LYS A 64 10.67 7.70 2.53
CA LYS A 64 10.88 9.14 2.47
C LYS A 64 11.22 9.63 1.05
N ALA A 65 12.14 8.97 0.35
CA ALA A 65 12.55 9.40 -1.00
C ALA A 65 11.41 9.24 -2.03
N PRO A 66 10.71 8.09 -2.11
CA PRO A 66 9.50 7.96 -2.93
C PRO A 66 8.39 8.97 -2.60
N MET A 67 8.22 9.32 -1.31
CA MET A 67 7.25 10.34 -0.90
C MET A 67 7.65 11.76 -1.34
N GLU A 68 8.95 12.09 -1.28
CA GLU A 68 9.47 13.34 -1.85
C GLU A 68 9.33 13.36 -3.38
N TRP A 69 9.52 12.22 -4.04
CA TRP A 69 9.22 12.07 -5.47
C TRP A 69 7.74 12.36 -5.76
N LEU A 70 6.80 11.76 -5.04
CA LEU A 70 5.37 12.07 -5.17
C LEU A 70 5.07 13.55 -4.91
N HIS A 71 5.73 14.17 -3.92
CA HIS A 71 5.55 15.58 -3.61
C HIS A 71 5.91 16.49 -4.79
N ARG A 72 6.90 16.10 -5.62
CA ARG A 72 7.22 16.85 -6.86
C ARG A 72 6.09 16.82 -7.89
N TYR A 73 5.28 15.77 -7.95
CA TYR A 73 4.17 15.64 -8.91
C TYR A 73 2.86 16.22 -8.40
N PHE A 74 2.53 15.96 -7.13
CA PHE A 74 1.22 16.29 -6.55
C PHE A 74 1.28 17.49 -5.60
N GLY A 75 2.48 18.04 -5.38
CA GLY A 75 2.71 19.18 -4.51
C GLY A 75 2.12 18.96 -3.13
N ASN A 76 1.43 19.99 -2.64
CA ASN A 76 0.79 19.96 -1.34
C ASN A 76 -0.19 18.79 -1.19
N GLN A 77 -0.84 18.28 -2.24
CA GLN A 77 -1.85 17.21 -2.11
C GLN A 77 -1.31 15.92 -1.45
N THR A 78 0.01 15.71 -1.48
CA THR A 78 0.67 14.61 -0.76
C THR A 78 0.53 14.67 0.76
N HIS A 79 0.13 15.81 1.35
CA HIS A 79 -0.15 15.93 2.79
C HIS A 79 -1.26 15.01 3.29
N LEU A 80 -2.13 14.56 2.37
CA LEU A 80 -3.21 13.61 2.63
C LEU A 80 -2.70 12.16 2.84
N LEU A 81 -1.43 11.89 2.52
CA LEU A 81 -0.87 10.55 2.62
C LEU A 81 -0.12 10.35 3.95
N CYS A 82 -0.04 9.10 4.39
CA CYS A 82 0.83 8.71 5.49
C CYS A 82 2.28 8.59 5.00
N PRO A 83 3.30 8.88 5.83
CA PRO A 83 4.69 8.65 5.45
C PRO A 83 4.98 7.19 5.05
N TRP A 84 4.16 6.25 5.52
CA TRP A 84 4.38 4.82 5.31
C TRP A 84 3.47 4.20 4.25
N TRP A 85 2.47 4.87 3.72
CA TRP A 85 1.62 4.28 2.68
C TRP A 85 1.05 5.36 1.77
N THR A 86 0.71 4.98 0.55
CA THR A 86 0.18 5.90 -0.46
C THR A 86 -1.28 5.63 -0.77
N THR A 87 -1.73 4.40 -0.50
CA THR A 87 -3.07 3.93 -0.81
C THR A 87 -3.64 3.21 0.40
N THR A 88 -4.94 3.37 0.61
CA THR A 88 -5.72 2.58 1.57
C THR A 88 -6.94 2.01 0.90
N THR A 89 -7.30 0.77 1.22
CA THR A 89 -8.52 0.13 0.72
C THR A 89 -9.42 -0.18 1.90
N PHE A 90 -10.62 0.41 1.92
CA PHE A 90 -11.64 0.17 2.94
C PHE A 90 -12.61 -0.91 2.45
N PHE A 91 -12.99 -1.81 3.33
CA PHE A 91 -13.92 -2.89 3.02
C PHE A 91 -14.75 -3.31 4.24
N ASP A 92 -15.96 -3.78 3.97
CA ASP A 92 -16.92 -4.25 4.95
C ASP A 92 -17.07 -5.79 4.95
N SER A 93 -16.08 -6.50 4.38
CA SER A 93 -16.16 -7.94 4.12
C SER A 93 -14.81 -8.64 4.21
N PHE A 94 -14.80 -9.92 3.84
CA PHE A 94 -13.63 -10.79 3.81
C PHE A 94 -13.15 -11.01 2.38
N THR A 95 -11.84 -11.21 2.21
CA THR A 95 -11.22 -11.39 0.89
C THR A 95 -11.43 -12.79 0.31
N GLY A 96 -11.75 -13.81 1.13
CA GLY A 96 -12.23 -15.15 0.76
C GLY A 96 -11.26 -16.04 -0.04
N PHE A 97 -10.65 -15.52 -1.09
CA PHE A 97 -9.70 -16.20 -1.98
C PHE A 97 -8.24 -15.90 -1.60
N PRO A 98 -7.35 -16.91 -1.59
CA PRO A 98 -5.92 -16.73 -1.33
C PRO A 98 -5.21 -15.93 -2.43
N HIS A 99 -4.53 -14.84 -2.09
CA HIS A 99 -3.83 -13.99 -3.07
C HIS A 99 -2.51 -13.42 -2.52
N THR A 100 -1.78 -12.72 -3.38
CA THR A 100 -0.64 -11.85 -3.05
C THR A 100 -0.85 -10.51 -3.75
N ASP A 101 -0.29 -9.44 -3.17
CA ASP A 101 -0.43 -8.09 -3.70
C ASP A 101 0.90 -7.57 -4.26
N PRO A 102 0.91 -6.81 -5.37
CA PRO A 102 2.13 -6.26 -5.96
C PRO A 102 2.69 -5.04 -5.18
N ASP A 103 2.63 -5.08 -3.85
CA ASP A 103 2.99 -3.97 -2.97
C ASP A 103 4.45 -4.01 -2.52
N HIS A 104 4.95 -2.85 -2.12
CA HIS A 104 6.19 -2.77 -1.39
C HIS A 104 5.92 -3.10 0.08
N GLN A 105 6.78 -3.93 0.65
CA GLN A 105 6.67 -4.39 2.02
C GLN A 105 7.09 -3.34 3.07
N PRO A 106 6.64 -3.47 4.33
CA PRO A 106 5.45 -4.24 4.73
C PRO A 106 4.15 -3.48 4.39
N SER A 107 3.05 -4.22 4.29
CA SER A 107 1.69 -3.68 4.22
C SER A 107 1.01 -3.80 5.58
N PHE A 108 -0.05 -3.02 5.79
CA PHE A 108 -0.77 -2.94 7.06
C PHE A 108 -2.22 -3.31 6.85
N LEU A 109 -2.79 -4.08 7.78
CA LEU A 109 -4.20 -4.40 7.86
C LEU A 109 -4.72 -3.98 9.22
N PHE A 110 -5.63 -3.01 9.24
CA PHE A 110 -6.31 -2.54 10.43
C PHE A 110 -7.69 -3.18 10.50
N ASN A 111 -7.92 -3.99 11.55
CA ASN A 111 -9.16 -4.71 11.74
C ASN A 111 -10.12 -3.93 12.64
N PHE A 112 -11.34 -3.69 12.17
CA PHE A 112 -12.43 -3.10 12.95
C PHE A 112 -13.69 -3.97 12.81
N GLY A 113 -14.74 -3.62 13.54
CA GLY A 113 -16.06 -4.22 13.34
C GLY A 113 -16.20 -5.62 13.94
N ALA A 114 -15.60 -6.64 13.33
CA ALA A 114 -15.75 -8.03 13.75
C ALA A 114 -14.41 -8.79 13.76
N PRO A 115 -14.23 -9.81 14.62
CA PRO A 115 -13.04 -10.64 14.63
C PRO A 115 -12.89 -11.43 13.32
N CYS A 116 -11.66 -11.66 12.89
CA CYS A 116 -11.38 -12.44 11.69
C CYS A 116 -10.14 -13.31 11.83
N HIS A 117 -10.08 -14.36 11.02
CA HIS A 117 -8.84 -15.07 10.78
C HIS A 117 -8.12 -14.48 9.57
N LEU A 118 -6.91 -13.96 9.80
CA LEU A 118 -5.92 -13.77 8.75
C LEU A 118 -5.24 -15.13 8.50
N VAL A 119 -5.52 -15.72 7.35
CA VAL A 119 -4.99 -17.02 6.95
C VAL A 119 -3.73 -16.81 6.13
N LEU A 120 -2.59 -17.29 6.64
CA LEU A 120 -1.30 -17.28 5.96
C LEU A 120 -1.07 -18.68 5.37
N HIS A 121 -1.42 -18.84 4.09
CA HIS A 121 -1.58 -20.15 3.45
C HIS A 121 -0.27 -20.92 3.36
N ASP A 122 0.83 -20.23 3.05
CA ASP A 122 2.14 -20.87 2.85
C ASP A 122 2.73 -21.43 4.16
N TYR A 123 2.23 -20.95 5.30
CA TYR A 123 2.65 -21.40 6.63
C TYR A 123 1.63 -22.32 7.30
N ASN A 124 0.44 -22.51 6.71
CA ASN A 124 -0.70 -23.19 7.34
C ASN A 124 -1.05 -22.59 8.72
N ILE A 125 -0.96 -21.26 8.84
CA ILE A 125 -1.25 -20.51 10.07
C ILE A 125 -2.53 -19.70 9.91
N LYS A 126 -3.36 -19.69 10.94
CA LYS A 126 -4.46 -18.73 11.10
C LYS A 126 -4.15 -17.82 12.27
N VAL A 127 -4.03 -16.53 11.99
CA VAL A 127 -3.88 -15.50 13.02
C VAL A 127 -5.28 -14.98 13.33
N HIS A 128 -5.72 -15.14 14.58
CA HIS A 128 -6.95 -14.50 15.06
C HIS A 128 -6.68 -13.02 15.28
N LEU A 129 -7.46 -12.17 14.61
CA LEU A 129 -7.43 -10.73 14.76
C LEU A 129 -8.75 -10.30 15.40
N ASP A 130 -8.66 -9.71 16.58
CA ASP A 130 -9.78 -9.06 17.25
C ASP A 130 -10.00 -7.64 16.72
N HIS A 131 -10.95 -6.95 17.32
CA HIS A 131 -11.21 -5.54 17.06
C HIS A 131 -9.99 -4.70 17.41
N LEU A 132 -9.65 -3.77 16.52
CA LEU A 132 -8.52 -2.83 16.65
C LEU A 132 -7.13 -3.46 16.52
N ASP A 133 -7.05 -4.76 16.21
CA ASP A 133 -5.78 -5.39 15.89
C ASP A 133 -5.22 -4.87 14.56
N ILE A 134 -3.88 -4.76 14.53
CA ILE A 134 -3.13 -4.38 13.34
C ILE A 134 -2.25 -5.56 12.96
N ALA A 135 -2.48 -6.12 11.78
CA ALA A 135 -1.58 -7.10 11.18
C ALA A 135 -0.60 -6.40 10.23
N ILE A 136 0.68 -6.71 10.36
CA ILE A 136 1.77 -6.14 9.57
C ILE A 136 2.55 -7.29 8.96
N PHE A 137 2.57 -7.36 7.63
CA PHE A 137 3.20 -8.48 6.93
C PHE A 137 3.48 -8.13 5.46
N ASN A 138 4.26 -8.98 4.80
CA ASN A 138 4.67 -8.82 3.41
C ASN A 138 3.59 -9.41 2.48
N THR A 139 2.60 -8.61 2.09
CA THR A 139 1.50 -9.06 1.21
C THR A 139 1.95 -9.50 -0.17
N ASN A 140 3.15 -9.09 -0.59
CA ASN A 140 3.76 -9.42 -1.88
C ASN A 140 4.45 -10.78 -1.95
N THR A 141 4.78 -11.37 -0.81
CA THR A 141 5.44 -12.68 -0.76
C THR A 141 4.62 -13.73 -0.02
N VAL A 142 3.72 -13.32 0.87
CA VAL A 142 2.91 -14.23 1.67
C VAL A 142 1.51 -14.38 1.08
N ARG A 143 1.17 -15.60 0.65
CA ARG A 143 -0.18 -15.89 0.15
C ARG A 143 -1.19 -15.85 1.30
N HIS A 144 -2.16 -14.95 1.22
CA HIS A 144 -3.04 -14.65 2.35
C HIS A 144 -4.51 -14.48 1.96
N SER A 145 -5.40 -14.62 2.95
CA SER A 145 -6.83 -14.31 2.85
C SER A 145 -7.39 -13.95 4.22
N THR A 146 -8.57 -13.34 4.27
CA THR A 146 -9.34 -13.17 5.53
C THR A 146 -10.58 -14.05 5.51
N GLN A 147 -10.95 -14.59 6.68
CA GLN A 147 -12.12 -15.43 6.93
C GLN A 147 -12.79 -14.97 8.23
N ALA A 148 -14.10 -15.19 8.38
CA ALA A 148 -14.78 -14.96 9.65
C ALA A 148 -14.18 -15.89 10.73
N ALA A 149 -14.01 -15.36 11.96
CA ALA A 149 -13.55 -16.17 13.08
C ALA A 149 -14.65 -17.10 13.61
N ASP A 150 -15.90 -16.62 13.57
CA ASP A 150 -17.10 -17.36 13.95
C ASP A 150 -18.03 -17.56 12.76
N ASN A 151 -18.99 -18.49 12.89
CA ASN A 151 -20.00 -18.77 11.85
C ASN A 151 -21.02 -17.63 11.66
N ASP A 152 -20.94 -16.57 12.48
CA ASP A 152 -21.80 -15.40 12.35
C ASP A 152 -21.19 -14.41 11.35
N ASN A 153 -21.92 -14.20 10.26
CA ASN A 153 -21.69 -13.15 9.25
C ASN A 153 -21.88 -11.76 9.89
N THR A 154 -20.97 -11.39 10.77
CA THR A 154 -20.91 -10.06 11.35
C THR A 154 -20.29 -9.09 10.35
N GLU A 155 -20.80 -7.86 10.30
CA GLU A 155 -20.28 -6.80 9.44
C GLU A 155 -18.86 -6.42 9.88
N ARG A 156 -17.85 -6.93 9.17
CA ARG A 156 -16.45 -6.64 9.43
C ARG A 156 -16.03 -5.38 8.68
N TRP A 157 -15.64 -4.34 9.39
CA TRP A 157 -15.01 -3.17 8.77
C TRP A 157 -13.51 -3.24 8.88
N ALA A 158 -12.77 -3.03 7.81
CA ALA A 158 -11.33 -2.99 7.88
C ALA A 158 -10.78 -2.05 6.81
N PHE A 159 -9.55 -1.61 7.02
CA PHE A 159 -8.79 -1.04 5.91
C PHE A 159 -7.40 -1.63 5.84
N SER A 160 -6.99 -1.94 4.62
CA SER A 160 -5.58 -2.20 4.32
C SER A 160 -4.92 -0.90 3.91
N ALA A 161 -3.64 -0.74 4.26
CA ALA A 161 -2.82 0.39 3.87
C ALA A 161 -1.50 -0.13 3.32
N PHE A 162 -1.11 0.34 2.14
CA PHE A 162 0.02 -0.21 1.42
C PHE A 162 0.74 0.86 0.60
N PHE A 163 1.98 0.53 0.24
CA PHE A 163 2.83 1.35 -0.61
C PHE A 163 3.01 0.63 -1.94
N ARG A 164 2.50 1.19 -3.04
CA ARG A 164 2.61 0.52 -4.35
C ARG A 164 4.07 0.43 -4.81
N SER A 165 4.51 -0.74 -5.26
CA SER A 165 5.90 -0.97 -5.71
C SER A 165 6.35 -0.02 -6.81
N GLY A 166 5.46 0.37 -7.73
CA GLY A 166 5.76 1.34 -8.79
C GLY A 166 6.11 2.73 -8.23
N ILE A 167 5.41 3.17 -7.19
CA ILE A 167 5.72 4.43 -6.51
C ILE A 167 7.03 4.31 -5.75
N TYR A 168 7.24 3.19 -5.04
CA TYR A 168 8.49 2.97 -4.30
C TYR A 168 9.72 3.00 -5.21
N ALA A 169 9.59 2.45 -6.42
CA ALA A 169 10.62 2.49 -7.45
C ALA A 169 10.65 3.80 -8.26
N GLU A 170 9.88 4.83 -7.85
CA GLU A 170 9.79 6.13 -8.52
C GLU A 170 9.46 6.05 -10.03
N LYS A 171 8.66 5.04 -10.42
CA LYS A 171 8.27 4.83 -11.81
C LYS A 171 7.12 5.76 -12.15
N GLY A 172 7.29 6.58 -13.19
CA GLY A 172 6.21 7.40 -13.75
C GLY A 172 5.25 6.60 -14.64
N PRO A 173 4.10 7.20 -15.04
CA PRO A 173 3.22 6.62 -16.04
C PRO A 173 4.00 6.31 -17.33
N SER A 174 3.83 5.08 -17.83
CA SER A 174 4.44 4.54 -19.05
C SER A 174 5.97 4.65 -19.13
N GLN A 175 6.68 3.98 -18.21
CA GLN A 175 8.05 3.48 -18.47
C GLN A 175 8.07 2.10 -19.16
N LEU A 176 6.91 1.61 -19.64
CA LEU A 176 6.82 0.37 -20.43
C LEU A 176 7.68 0.45 -21.70
N GLY A 177 7.91 1.65 -22.25
CA GLY A 177 8.82 1.86 -23.36
C GLY A 177 10.27 1.54 -22.98
N GLU A 178 10.84 2.24 -21.99
CA GLU A 178 12.29 2.19 -21.75
C GLU A 178 12.80 0.88 -21.15
N GLN A 179 12.05 0.25 -20.23
CA GLN A 179 12.52 -1.01 -19.62
C GLN A 179 12.43 -2.18 -20.61
N LEU A 180 11.36 -2.24 -21.41
CA LEU A 180 11.09 -3.31 -22.37
C LEU A 180 11.91 -3.10 -23.67
N LEU A 181 12.09 -1.85 -24.12
CA LEU A 181 13.07 -1.53 -25.18
C LEU A 181 14.50 -1.81 -24.71
N GLY A 182 14.87 -1.49 -23.47
CA GLY A 182 16.21 -1.76 -22.94
C GLY A 182 16.53 -3.26 -22.88
N THR A 183 15.58 -4.10 -22.49
CA THR A 183 15.78 -5.56 -22.42
C THR A 183 15.72 -6.25 -23.79
N VAL A 184 14.96 -5.71 -24.75
CA VAL A 184 14.87 -6.25 -26.11
C VAL A 184 16.01 -5.76 -27.00
N LEU A 185 16.54 -4.55 -26.76
CA LEU A 185 17.56 -3.95 -27.62
C LEU A 185 19.00 -4.23 -27.19
N ASP A 186 19.28 -4.61 -25.93
CA ASP A 186 20.66 -4.99 -25.57
C ASP A 186 20.80 -5.87 -24.31
N PRO A 187 21.20 -7.15 -24.41
CA PRO A 187 21.53 -7.97 -23.25
C PRO A 187 22.83 -7.58 -22.53
N ASN A 188 23.63 -6.64 -23.05
CA ASN A 188 24.99 -6.37 -22.57
C ASN A 188 25.32 -4.90 -22.26
N ILE A 189 24.38 -3.94 -22.26
CA ILE A 189 24.72 -2.56 -21.89
C ILE A 189 24.79 -2.41 -20.37
N THR A 190 26.04 -2.45 -19.91
CA THR A 190 26.46 -1.99 -18.59
C THR A 190 26.12 -0.50 -18.45
N THR A 191 25.51 -0.16 -17.33
CA THR A 191 25.16 1.19 -16.89
C THR A 191 26.24 2.24 -17.17
N THR A 192 25.94 3.22 -18.01
CA THR A 192 26.65 4.52 -17.99
C THR A 192 25.68 5.57 -17.48
N ARG A 193 25.80 5.88 -16.18
CA ARG A 193 25.32 7.14 -15.61
C ARG A 193 25.87 8.30 -16.44
N VAL A 194 25.01 9.22 -16.83
CA VAL A 194 25.43 10.61 -17.12
C VAL A 194 24.82 11.50 -16.03
N ARG A 195 25.72 12.02 -15.19
CA ARG A 195 25.52 13.22 -14.36
C ARG A 195 25.64 14.46 -15.27
N GLY A 196 24.91 15.52 -14.93
CA GLY A 196 25.17 16.90 -15.38
C GLY A 196 24.00 17.48 -16.16
N ALA A 197 23.12 18.29 -15.56
CA ALA A 197 23.30 19.71 -15.23
C ALA A 197 23.16 20.64 -16.45
N ASN A 198 22.06 21.39 -16.51
CA ASN A 198 22.05 22.86 -16.39
C ASN A 198 20.70 23.47 -16.81
N LYS A 199 20.10 24.26 -15.91
CA LYS A 199 20.01 25.70 -16.16
C LYS A 199 21.27 26.32 -15.61
#